data_AF-A0A958GXC8-F1
#
_entry.id   AF-A0A958GXC8-F1
#
_cell.length_a   1.000
_cell.length_b   1.000
_cell.length_c   1.000
_cell.angle_alpha   90.00
_cell.angle_beta   90.00
_cell.angle_gamma   90.00
#
_symmetry.space_group_name_H-M   'P 1'
#
loop_
_entity.id
_entity.type
_entity.pdbx_description
1 polymer ?
#
loop_
_entity_poly.entity_id
_entity_poly.type
_entity_poly.pdbx_seq_one_letter_code
_entity_poly.pdbx_strand_id
1 'polypeptide(L)'
;MEATQTYRTSASPVALLRAAIGGPAEIRGKISRAEQTFRTWRDRGELRRRLTRLKELGYIDTLPTLPQLAVGALDTFRYFLIPGSDDFYQQNDINFTFHQILRWLDDPVSMLDPIGIVSERDVIIGHMLQVIHHDPIYDLQLLQMFPDGLEEMERQTEQIIAGTHPRSRTLRATIEDVRYYPVLLEKIQTFRADPHVKRLAQEDFFRFKGENFKRAELTFSTLSGLLAYCARLPKSPAALARHVLFSRVIPPELADPGV
;
A
#
# COMPACT_ATOMS: atom_id res chain seq x y z
N MET A 1 -23.20 5.40 -17.15
CA MET A 1 -21.93 4.79 -17.59
C MET A 1 -22.13 3.30 -17.56
N GLU A 2 -22.05 2.60 -18.70
CA GLU A 2 -22.03 1.14 -18.70
C GLU A 2 -20.81 0.67 -17.89
N ALA A 3 -21.05 -0.07 -16.82
CA ALA A 3 -19.98 -0.72 -16.08
C ALA A 3 -19.34 -1.75 -17.01
N THR A 4 -18.16 -1.43 -17.56
CA THR A 4 -17.41 -2.40 -18.35
C THR A 4 -17.00 -3.54 -17.43
N GLN A 5 -17.58 -4.71 -17.65
CA GLN A 5 -17.38 -5.88 -16.80
C GLN A 5 -15.90 -6.30 -16.83
N THR A 6 -15.29 -6.51 -15.66
CA THR A 6 -13.91 -7.01 -15.53
C THR A 6 -13.90 -8.52 -15.38
N TYR A 7 -12.74 -9.17 -15.61
CA TYR A 7 -12.58 -10.59 -15.29
C TYR A 7 -12.90 -10.86 -13.81
N ARG A 8 -12.52 -9.94 -12.92
CA ARG A 8 -12.81 -9.98 -11.49
C ARG A 8 -14.31 -10.00 -11.15
N THR A 9 -15.15 -9.31 -11.92
CA THR A 9 -16.60 -9.23 -11.67
C THR A 9 -17.43 -10.20 -12.52
N SER A 10 -16.84 -10.84 -13.54
CA SER A 10 -17.53 -11.79 -14.44
C SER A 10 -17.18 -13.26 -14.19
N ALA A 11 -15.98 -13.56 -13.70
CA ALA A 11 -15.50 -14.93 -13.58
C ALA A 11 -16.02 -15.64 -12.33
N SER A 12 -16.12 -16.97 -12.40
CA SER A 12 -16.47 -17.78 -11.24
C SER A 12 -15.37 -17.76 -10.16
N PRO A 13 -15.70 -17.99 -8.87
CA PRO A 13 -14.71 -18.03 -7.81
C PRO A 13 -13.55 -18.99 -8.06
N VAL A 14 -13.83 -20.17 -8.63
CA VAL A 14 -12.80 -21.17 -8.97
C VAL A 14 -11.86 -20.65 -10.07
N ALA A 15 -12.39 -19.95 -11.06
CA ALA A 15 -11.59 -19.36 -12.14
C ALA A 15 -10.71 -18.20 -11.64
N LEU A 16 -11.21 -17.42 -10.67
CA LEU A 16 -10.43 -16.38 -9.98
C LEU A 16 -9.31 -16.98 -9.14
N LEU A 17 -9.59 -18.03 -8.36
CA LEU A 17 -8.56 -18.72 -7.57
C LEU A 17 -7.45 -19.30 -8.45
N ARG A 18 -7.78 -20.00 -9.54
CA ARG A 18 -6.76 -20.50 -10.49
C ARG A 18 -5.95 -19.38 -11.12
N ALA A 19 -6.60 -18.28 -11.48
CA ALA A 19 -5.92 -17.14 -12.07
C ALA A 19 -4.97 -16.48 -11.06
N ALA A 20 -5.40 -16.29 -9.82
CA ALA A 20 -4.58 -15.74 -8.74
C ALA A 20 -3.38 -16.63 -8.41
N ILE A 21 -3.56 -17.96 -8.37
CA ILE A 21 -2.45 -18.92 -8.14
C ILE A 21 -1.41 -18.84 -9.27
N GLY A 22 -1.86 -18.75 -10.52
CA GLY A 22 -0.99 -18.77 -11.70
C GLY A 22 -0.45 -20.16 -12.03
N GLY A 23 0.54 -20.22 -12.92
CA GLY A 23 1.25 -21.44 -13.29
C GLY A 23 2.56 -21.66 -12.51
N PRO A 24 3.34 -22.68 -12.88
CA PRO A 24 4.61 -23.01 -12.20
C PRO A 24 5.63 -21.87 -12.22
N ALA A 25 5.65 -21.05 -13.27
CA ALA A 25 6.56 -19.90 -13.37
C ALA A 25 6.17 -18.81 -12.36
N GLU A 26 4.88 -18.49 -12.25
CA GLU A 26 4.35 -17.51 -11.31
C GLU A 26 4.55 -17.96 -9.86
N ILE A 27 4.32 -19.25 -9.56
CA ILE A 27 4.57 -19.82 -8.23
C ILE A 27 6.04 -19.66 -7.84
N ARG A 28 6.98 -20.00 -8.73
CA ARG A 28 8.42 -19.80 -8.47
C ARG A 28 8.75 -18.32 -8.22
N GLY A 29 8.15 -17.41 -9.01
CA GLY A 29 8.31 -15.98 -8.80
C GLY A 29 7.84 -15.50 -7.42
N LYS A 30 6.70 -16.01 -6.95
CA LYS A 30 6.16 -15.68 -5.61
C LYS A 30 7.06 -16.19 -4.49
N ILE A 31 7.55 -17.42 -4.59
CA ILE A 31 8.50 -18.00 -3.63
C ILE A 31 9.77 -17.16 -3.56
N SER A 32 10.34 -16.81 -4.72
CA SER A 32 11.56 -15.99 -4.79
C SER A 32 11.37 -14.61 -4.12
N ARG A 33 10.24 -13.94 -4.36
CA ARG A 33 9.92 -12.65 -3.69
C ARG A 33 9.75 -12.81 -2.17
N ALA A 34 9.14 -13.91 -1.72
CA ALA A 34 8.97 -14.20 -0.30
C ALA A 34 10.33 -14.42 0.39
N GLU A 35 11.22 -15.20 -0.23
CA GLU A 35 12.58 -15.42 0.25
C GLU A 35 13.41 -14.13 0.30
N GLN A 36 13.29 -13.27 -0.72
CA GLN A 36 13.97 -11.98 -0.73
C GLN A 36 13.46 -11.06 0.38
N THR A 37 12.15 -10.96 0.54
CA THR A 37 11.56 -10.12 1.60
C THR A 37 11.94 -10.60 3.00
N PHE A 38 11.96 -11.92 3.22
CA PHE A 38 12.40 -12.48 4.49
C PHE A 38 13.88 -12.18 4.80
N ARG A 39 14.73 -12.15 3.77
CA ARG A 39 16.13 -11.71 3.91
C ARG A 39 16.20 -10.22 4.27
N THR A 40 15.46 -9.37 3.59
CA THR A 40 15.40 -7.92 3.86
C THR A 40 14.90 -7.62 5.27
N TRP A 41 13.89 -8.35 5.76
CA TRP A 41 13.41 -8.25 7.16
C TRP A 41 14.51 -8.48 8.20
N ARG A 42 15.50 -9.33 7.89
CA ARG A 42 16.62 -9.63 8.78
C ARG A 42 17.78 -8.66 8.61
N ASP A 43 17.81 -7.89 7.52
CA ASP A 43 18.87 -6.93 7.21
C ASP A 43 18.57 -5.55 7.83
N ARG A 44 19.10 -5.35 9.04
CA ARG A 44 19.00 -4.05 9.72
C ARG A 44 19.78 -2.94 9.01
N GLY A 45 20.80 -3.29 8.23
CA GLY A 45 21.58 -2.32 7.45
C GLY A 45 20.77 -1.77 6.29
N GLU A 46 20.08 -2.66 5.57
CA GLU A 46 19.13 -2.32 4.50
C GLU A 46 18.03 -1.37 5.00
N LEU A 47 17.36 -1.73 6.09
CA LEU A 47 16.33 -0.88 6.69
C LEU A 47 16.87 0.51 7.04
N ARG A 48 18.04 0.57 7.68
CA ARG A 48 18.65 1.85 8.04
C ARG A 48 18.99 2.67 6.80
N ARG A 49 19.49 2.04 5.72
CA ARG A 49 19.78 2.71 4.45
C ARG A 49 18.52 3.32 3.86
N ARG A 50 17.42 2.56 3.80
CA ARG A 50 16.13 3.03 3.30
C ARG A 50 15.56 4.21 4.09
N LEU A 51 15.55 4.12 5.41
CA LEU A 51 15.10 5.22 6.27
C LEU A 51 16.00 6.46 6.14
N THR A 52 17.32 6.27 5.95
CA THR A 52 18.25 7.37 5.71
C THR A 52 17.98 8.03 4.37
N ARG A 53 17.74 7.24 3.31
CA ARG A 53 17.34 7.76 2.00
C ARG A 53 16.05 8.57 2.07
N LEU A 54 15.03 8.08 2.79
CA LEU A 54 13.78 8.81 2.99
C LEU A 54 13.98 10.11 3.77
N LYS A 55 14.89 10.13 4.74
CA LYS A 55 15.30 11.34 5.44
C LYS A 55 16.00 12.33 4.50
N GLU A 56 16.92 11.88 3.64
CA GLU A 56 17.59 12.72 2.64
C GLU A 56 16.60 13.33 1.63
N LEU A 57 15.54 12.60 1.31
CA LEU A 57 14.43 13.06 0.45
C LEU A 57 13.46 14.01 1.17
N GLY A 58 13.63 14.23 2.48
CA GLY A 58 12.78 15.14 3.27
C GLY A 58 11.47 14.53 3.76
N TYR A 59 11.28 13.21 3.66
CA TYR A 59 10.09 12.53 4.19
C TYR A 59 10.15 12.31 5.70
N ILE A 60 11.33 12.42 6.33
CA ILE A 60 11.52 12.14 7.76
C ILE A 60 12.46 13.15 8.40
N ASP A 61 12.00 13.85 9.44
CA ASP A 61 12.88 14.67 10.27
C ASP A 61 13.66 13.82 11.29
N THR A 62 12.94 12.93 11.98
CA THR A 62 13.46 12.07 13.05
C THR A 62 13.23 10.61 12.73
N LEU A 63 14.30 9.80 12.74
CA LEU A 63 14.19 8.37 12.44
C LEU A 63 13.42 7.63 13.54
N PRO A 64 12.30 6.95 13.22
CA PRO A 64 11.61 6.10 14.17
C PRO A 64 12.44 4.84 14.49
N THR A 65 12.24 4.31 15.68
CA THR A 65 12.79 3.01 16.09
C THR A 65 11.96 1.87 15.49
N LEU A 66 12.53 0.67 15.46
CA LEU A 66 11.83 -0.55 15.01
C LEU A 66 10.50 -0.80 15.76
N PRO A 67 10.44 -0.73 17.11
CA PRO A 67 9.17 -0.87 17.82
C PRO A 67 8.14 0.22 17.46
N GLN A 68 8.59 1.45 17.23
CA GLN A 68 7.71 2.53 16.79
C GLN A 68 7.15 2.27 15.39
N LEU A 69 7.96 1.79 14.44
CA LEU A 69 7.49 1.38 13.11
C LEU A 69 6.47 0.24 13.19
N ALA A 70 6.72 -0.76 14.03
CA ALA A 70 5.80 -1.89 14.20
C ALA A 70 4.44 -1.44 14.78
N VAL A 71 4.45 -0.56 15.78
CA VAL A 71 3.22 -0.01 16.37
C VAL A 71 2.52 0.94 15.40
N GLY A 72 3.26 1.79 14.67
CA GLY A 72 2.68 2.67 13.64
C GLY A 72 2.03 1.89 12.50
N ALA A 73 2.62 0.78 12.07
CA ALA A 73 2.01 -0.15 11.12
C ALA A 73 0.70 -0.75 11.65
N LEU A 74 0.69 -1.20 12.91
CA LEU A 74 -0.51 -1.70 13.57
C LEU A 74 -1.60 -0.62 13.65
N ASP A 75 -1.25 0.61 14.00
CA ASP A 75 -2.21 1.71 14.11
C ASP A 75 -2.74 2.17 12.75
N THR A 76 -1.92 2.13 11.70
CA THR A 76 -2.36 2.36 10.31
C THR A 76 -3.48 1.39 9.93
N PHE A 77 -3.34 0.10 10.29
CA PHE A 77 -4.41 -0.88 10.11
C PHE A 77 -5.67 -0.55 10.90
N ARG A 78 -5.49 -0.29 12.20
CA ARG A 78 -6.60 -0.12 13.15
C ARG A 78 -7.43 1.13 12.86
N TYR A 79 -6.77 2.23 12.50
CA TYR A 79 -7.41 3.54 12.39
C TYR A 79 -7.74 3.95 10.96
N PHE A 80 -7.05 3.40 9.95
CA PHE A 80 -7.23 3.82 8.56
C PHE A 80 -7.60 2.68 7.61
N LEU A 81 -6.76 1.65 7.46
CA LEU A 81 -6.98 0.63 6.42
C LEU A 81 -8.24 -0.21 6.66
N ILE A 82 -8.43 -0.75 7.87
CA ILE A 82 -9.63 -1.57 8.16
C ILE A 82 -10.89 -0.72 8.04
N PRO A 83 -11.01 0.45 8.71
CA PRO A 83 -12.22 1.27 8.59
C PRO A 83 -12.48 1.82 7.18
N GLY A 84 -11.42 2.10 6.41
CA GLY A 84 -11.54 2.60 5.04
C GLY A 84 -11.95 1.52 4.03
N SER A 85 -11.43 0.30 4.21
CA SER A 85 -11.74 -0.83 3.32
C SER A 85 -13.19 -1.31 3.42
N ASP A 86 -13.78 -1.28 4.62
CA ASP A 86 -15.15 -1.78 4.85
C ASP A 86 -16.18 -1.06 3.96
N ASP A 87 -16.10 0.28 3.87
CA ASP A 87 -17.02 1.08 3.04
C ASP A 87 -16.83 0.79 1.55
N PHE A 88 -15.59 0.69 1.08
CA PHE A 88 -15.31 0.47 -0.34
C PHE A 88 -15.87 -0.87 -0.82
N TYR A 89 -15.61 -1.96 -0.08
CA TYR A 89 -16.04 -3.28 -0.50
C TYR A 89 -17.56 -3.48 -0.35
N GLN A 90 -18.19 -2.87 0.66
CA GLN A 90 -19.65 -2.84 0.77
C GLN A 90 -20.31 -2.10 -0.40
N GLN A 91 -19.76 -0.94 -0.82
CA GLN A 91 -20.32 -0.15 -1.92
C GLN A 91 -20.19 -0.82 -3.29
N ASN A 92 -19.17 -1.66 -3.48
CA ASN A 92 -18.88 -2.32 -4.74
C ASN A 92 -19.37 -3.78 -4.82
N ASP A 93 -20.14 -4.24 -3.81
CA ASP A 93 -20.64 -5.62 -3.70
C ASP A 93 -19.53 -6.69 -3.85
N ILE A 94 -18.36 -6.39 -3.28
CA ILE A 94 -17.20 -7.27 -3.30
C ILE A 94 -17.07 -7.93 -1.94
N ASN A 95 -17.06 -9.26 -1.91
CA ASN A 95 -16.75 -9.97 -0.68
C ASN A 95 -15.28 -9.71 -0.26
N PHE A 96 -15.10 -8.94 0.81
CA PHE A 96 -13.79 -8.55 1.32
C PHE A 96 -12.88 -9.76 1.61
N THR A 97 -13.38 -10.74 2.36
CA THR A 97 -12.61 -11.95 2.71
C THR A 97 -12.11 -12.68 1.46
N PHE A 98 -12.97 -12.86 0.47
CA PHE A 98 -12.59 -13.50 -0.78
C PHE A 98 -11.58 -12.66 -1.57
N HIS A 99 -11.73 -11.34 -1.60
CA HIS A 99 -10.75 -10.45 -2.22
C HIS A 99 -9.37 -10.57 -1.54
N GLN A 100 -9.32 -10.62 -0.20
CA GLN A 100 -8.07 -10.81 0.54
C GLN A 100 -7.42 -12.17 0.25
N ILE A 101 -8.21 -13.25 0.08
CA ILE A 101 -7.69 -14.56 -0.36
C ILE A 101 -7.04 -14.44 -1.75
N LEU A 102 -7.68 -13.76 -2.70
CA LEU A 102 -7.13 -13.58 -4.04
C LEU A 102 -5.82 -12.78 -4.02
N ARG A 103 -5.77 -11.70 -3.24
CA ARG A 103 -4.53 -10.92 -3.04
C ARG A 103 -3.40 -11.76 -2.47
N TRP A 104 -3.70 -12.53 -1.42
CA TRP A 104 -2.71 -13.40 -0.79
C TRP A 104 -2.21 -14.48 -1.77
N LEU A 105 -3.10 -15.07 -2.57
CA LEU A 105 -2.71 -16.04 -3.58
C LEU A 105 -1.88 -15.41 -4.70
N ASP A 106 -2.14 -14.16 -5.08
CA ASP A 106 -1.37 -13.46 -6.12
C ASP A 106 0.00 -13.00 -5.62
N ASP A 107 0.09 -12.38 -4.44
CA ASP A 107 1.37 -12.03 -3.82
C ASP A 107 1.26 -11.98 -2.29
N PRO A 108 1.62 -13.06 -1.59
CA PRO A 108 1.48 -13.13 -0.14
C PRO A 108 2.41 -12.13 0.57
N VAL A 109 3.48 -11.72 -0.10
CA VAL A 109 4.51 -10.84 0.44
C VAL A 109 3.99 -9.42 0.64
N SER A 110 3.11 -8.95 -0.26
CA SER A 110 2.46 -7.64 -0.18
C SER A 110 1.63 -7.44 1.10
N MET A 111 1.32 -8.52 1.82
CA MET A 111 0.53 -8.49 3.06
C MET A 111 1.39 -8.61 4.33
N LEU A 112 2.67 -8.98 4.21
CA LEU A 112 3.55 -9.20 5.35
C LEU A 112 4.21 -7.92 5.87
N ASP A 113 4.35 -6.93 5.01
CA ASP A 113 4.88 -5.61 5.35
C ASP A 113 3.87 -4.52 4.95
N PRO A 114 2.92 -4.20 5.84
CA PRO A 114 1.76 -3.38 5.51
C PRO A 114 2.07 -1.90 5.29
N ILE A 115 3.27 -1.46 5.69
CA ILE A 115 3.75 -0.10 5.46
C ILE A 115 4.86 -0.08 4.39
N GLY A 116 5.23 -1.23 3.82
CA GLY A 116 6.11 -1.33 2.67
C GLY A 116 7.59 -0.94 2.86
N ILE A 117 8.00 -0.51 4.06
CA ILE A 117 9.38 -0.03 4.34
C ILE A 117 10.44 -1.12 4.09
N VAL A 118 10.12 -2.38 4.39
CA VAL A 118 11.02 -3.53 4.18
C VAL A 118 10.67 -4.33 2.93
N SER A 119 9.67 -3.88 2.16
CA SER A 119 9.25 -4.50 0.91
C SER A 119 10.22 -4.16 -0.21
N GLU A 120 10.48 -5.14 -1.07
CA GLU A 120 11.27 -4.89 -2.27
C GLU A 120 10.49 -4.04 -3.27
N ARG A 121 11.20 -3.33 -4.15
CA ARG A 121 10.61 -2.49 -5.20
C ARG A 121 9.47 -3.19 -5.95
N ASP A 122 9.72 -4.40 -6.45
CA ASP A 122 8.74 -5.15 -7.25
C ASP A 122 7.55 -5.68 -6.42
N VAL A 123 7.69 -5.77 -5.08
CA VAL A 123 6.59 -6.10 -4.17
C VAL A 123 5.66 -4.90 -4.02
N ILE A 124 6.21 -3.69 -3.86
CA ILE A 124 5.43 -2.44 -3.80
C ILE A 124 4.71 -2.21 -5.14
N ILE A 125 5.42 -2.33 -6.25
CA ILE A 125 4.82 -2.22 -7.60
C ILE A 125 3.73 -3.29 -7.78
N GLY A 126 4.01 -4.53 -7.40
CA GLY A 126 3.03 -5.61 -7.44
C GLY A 126 1.77 -5.30 -6.65
N HIS A 127 1.90 -4.73 -5.44
CA HIS A 127 0.78 -4.28 -4.63
C HIS A 127 -0.04 -3.19 -5.34
N MET A 128 0.63 -2.18 -5.88
CA MET A 128 -0.01 -1.09 -6.62
C MET A 128 -0.81 -1.61 -7.83
N LEU A 129 -0.33 -2.66 -8.49
CA LEU A 129 -1.03 -3.28 -9.61
C LEU A 129 -2.16 -4.23 -9.19
N GLN A 130 -2.22 -4.66 -7.93
CA GLN A 130 -3.20 -5.64 -7.45
C GLN A 130 -4.50 -5.05 -6.94
N VAL A 131 -4.48 -3.82 -6.42
CA VAL A 131 -5.65 -3.20 -5.79
C VAL A 131 -5.83 -1.77 -6.25
N ILE A 132 -7.07 -1.30 -6.20
CA ILE A 132 -7.40 0.08 -6.58
C ILE A 132 -6.96 1.04 -5.45
N HIS A 133 -6.05 1.95 -5.78
CA HIS A 133 -5.60 3.01 -4.88
C HIS A 133 -6.38 4.28 -5.14
N HIS A 134 -7.13 4.73 -4.13
CA HIS A 134 -7.78 6.04 -4.19
C HIS A 134 -6.74 7.16 -4.28
N ASP A 135 -5.75 7.14 -3.37
CA ASP A 135 -4.56 7.98 -3.42
C ASP A 135 -3.29 7.12 -3.38
N PRO A 136 -2.51 7.02 -4.48
CA PRO A 136 -1.26 6.24 -4.51
C PRO A 136 -0.04 7.00 -3.98
N ILE A 137 -0.18 8.25 -3.48
CA ILE A 137 0.98 9.06 -3.06
C ILE A 137 1.88 8.32 -2.07
N TYR A 138 1.30 7.64 -1.09
CA TYR A 138 2.07 6.87 -0.11
C TYR A 138 3.05 5.90 -0.80
N ASP A 139 2.55 5.07 -1.70
CA ASP A 139 3.33 4.05 -2.38
C ASP A 139 4.34 4.65 -3.38
N LEU A 140 3.97 5.75 -4.03
CA LEU A 140 4.87 6.49 -4.93
C LEU A 140 6.03 7.13 -4.15
N GLN A 141 5.77 7.71 -2.98
CA GLN A 141 6.80 8.21 -2.06
C GLN A 141 7.70 7.07 -1.58
N LEU A 142 7.10 5.91 -1.25
CA LEU A 142 7.83 4.73 -0.81
C LEU A 142 8.77 4.19 -1.90
N LEU A 143 8.34 4.20 -3.16
CA LEU A 143 9.19 3.79 -4.29
C LEU A 143 10.44 4.64 -4.47
N GLN A 144 10.48 5.88 -3.96
CA GLN A 144 11.68 6.71 -4.00
C GLN A 144 12.83 6.22 -3.11
N MET A 145 12.59 5.20 -2.26
CA MET A 145 13.68 4.45 -1.60
C MET A 145 14.60 3.77 -2.63
N PHE A 146 14.09 3.50 -3.84
CA PHE A 146 14.82 2.86 -4.92
C PHE A 146 15.17 3.89 -5.99
N PRO A 147 16.41 3.92 -6.50
CA PRO A 147 16.83 4.88 -7.52
C PRO A 147 15.95 4.89 -8.77
N ASP A 148 15.47 3.72 -9.19
CA ASP A 148 14.65 3.51 -10.40
C ASP A 148 13.18 3.14 -10.07
N GLY A 149 12.74 3.33 -8.81
CA GLY A 149 11.44 2.83 -8.34
C GLY A 149 10.25 3.38 -9.12
N LEU A 150 10.25 4.68 -9.38
CA LEU A 150 9.17 5.35 -10.14
C LEU A 150 9.20 5.02 -11.62
N GLU A 151 10.40 4.89 -12.21
CA GLU A 151 10.59 4.52 -13.61
C GLU A 151 10.07 3.11 -13.86
N GLU A 152 10.41 2.18 -12.96
CA GLU A 152 9.96 0.80 -13.03
C GLU A 152 8.45 0.66 -12.80
N MET A 153 7.87 1.46 -11.90
CA MET A 153 6.41 1.50 -11.70
C MET A 153 5.67 1.96 -12.95
N GLU A 154 6.14 3.02 -13.61
CA GLU A 154 5.59 3.50 -14.87
C GLU A 154 5.70 2.40 -15.95
N ARG A 155 6.92 1.87 -16.15
CA ARG A 155 7.20 0.83 -17.14
C ARG A 155 6.31 -0.40 -16.97
N GLN A 156 6.14 -0.91 -15.74
CA GLN A 156 5.29 -2.07 -15.49
C GLN A 156 3.81 -1.76 -15.71
N THR A 157 3.36 -0.54 -15.38
CA THR A 157 1.98 -0.10 -15.65
C THR A 157 1.70 -0.03 -17.16
N GLU A 158 2.63 0.53 -17.94
CA GLU A 158 2.56 0.54 -19.40
C GLU A 158 2.49 -0.88 -19.98
N GLN A 159 3.30 -1.81 -19.45
CA GLN A 159 3.25 -3.21 -19.88
C GLN A 159 1.91 -3.88 -19.58
N ILE A 160 1.27 -3.53 -18.46
CA ILE A 160 -0.07 -4.04 -18.13
C ILE A 160 -1.10 -3.53 -19.13
N ILE A 161 -1.07 -2.22 -19.42
CA ILE A 161 -1.97 -1.58 -20.40
C ILE A 161 -1.76 -2.21 -21.79
N ALA A 162 -0.51 -2.44 -22.18
CA ALA A 162 -0.14 -3.09 -23.43
C ALA A 162 -0.40 -4.61 -23.45
N GLY A 163 -0.81 -5.22 -22.33
CA GLY A 163 -1.03 -6.66 -22.21
C GLY A 163 0.22 -7.53 -22.26
N THR A 164 1.41 -6.94 -22.12
CA THR A 164 2.72 -7.62 -22.21
C THR A 164 3.32 -7.98 -20.87
N HIS A 165 2.75 -7.47 -19.77
CA HIS A 165 3.29 -7.73 -18.44
C HIS A 165 3.20 -9.23 -18.06
N PRO A 166 4.26 -9.84 -17.50
CA PRO A 166 4.27 -11.27 -17.16
C PRO A 166 3.17 -11.67 -16.16
N ARG A 167 2.72 -10.74 -15.31
CA ARG A 167 1.67 -10.97 -14.31
C ARG A 167 0.25 -10.57 -14.77
N SER A 168 0.05 -10.12 -16.01
CA SER A 168 -1.26 -9.65 -16.50
C SER A 168 -2.38 -10.67 -16.23
N ARG A 169 -2.09 -11.97 -16.37
CA ARG A 169 -3.04 -13.05 -16.14
C ARG A 169 -3.49 -13.17 -14.69
N THR A 170 -2.61 -12.92 -13.73
CA THR A 170 -2.92 -13.10 -12.30
C THR A 170 -3.53 -11.82 -11.73
N LEU A 171 -3.03 -10.65 -12.14
CA LEU A 171 -3.52 -9.32 -11.72
C LEU A 171 -4.96 -9.01 -12.16
N ARG A 172 -5.40 -9.51 -13.33
CA ARG A 172 -6.82 -9.36 -13.75
C ARG A 172 -7.80 -10.06 -12.80
N ALA A 173 -7.33 -10.97 -11.96
CA ALA A 173 -8.16 -11.66 -10.97
C ALA A 173 -8.38 -10.84 -9.71
N THR A 174 -7.74 -9.67 -9.56
CA THR A 174 -7.90 -8.79 -8.40
C THR A 174 -8.45 -7.41 -8.77
N ILE A 175 -8.16 -6.86 -9.95
CA ILE A 175 -8.62 -5.51 -10.35
C ILE A 175 -10.08 -5.47 -10.80
N GLU A 176 -10.84 -4.54 -10.21
CA GLU A 176 -12.28 -4.39 -10.39
C GLU A 176 -12.71 -3.38 -11.46
N ASP A 177 -11.86 -2.39 -11.79
CA ASP A 177 -12.14 -1.33 -12.78
C ASP A 177 -11.13 -1.37 -13.94
N VAL A 178 -11.61 -1.50 -15.17
CA VAL A 178 -10.78 -1.50 -16.39
C VAL A 178 -9.98 -0.20 -16.59
N ARG A 179 -10.46 0.90 -16.03
CA ARG A 179 -9.82 2.22 -16.13
C ARG A 179 -8.71 2.42 -15.10
N TYR A 180 -8.54 1.47 -14.17
CA TYR A 180 -7.61 1.62 -13.07
C TYR A 180 -6.17 1.89 -13.56
N TYR A 181 -5.65 1.06 -14.47
CA TYR A 181 -4.26 1.20 -14.90
C TYR A 181 -3.98 2.47 -15.72
N PRO A 182 -4.84 2.89 -16.69
CA PRO A 182 -4.69 4.20 -17.33
C PRO A 182 -4.68 5.36 -16.33
N VAL A 183 -5.63 5.38 -15.37
CA VAL A 183 -5.68 6.43 -14.34
C VAL A 183 -4.46 6.37 -13.42
N LEU A 184 -3.99 5.18 -13.08
CA LEU A 184 -2.77 5.00 -12.29
C LEU A 184 -1.54 5.55 -13.02
N LEU A 185 -1.42 5.30 -14.33
CA LEU A 185 -0.34 5.81 -15.16
C LEU A 185 -0.31 7.34 -15.15
N GLU A 186 -1.45 8.00 -15.33
CA GLU A 186 -1.58 9.46 -15.25
C GLU A 186 -1.11 9.99 -13.88
N LYS A 187 -1.51 9.33 -12.79
CA LYS A 187 -1.10 9.69 -11.43
C LYS A 187 0.42 9.51 -11.23
N ILE A 188 1.00 8.42 -11.73
CA ILE A 188 2.45 8.18 -11.69
C ILE A 188 3.18 9.30 -12.42
N GLN A 189 2.77 9.63 -13.64
CA GLN A 189 3.40 10.68 -14.45
C GLN A 189 3.28 12.05 -13.78
N THR A 190 2.11 12.35 -13.21
CA THR A 190 1.89 13.58 -12.42
C THR A 190 2.86 13.68 -11.24
N PHE A 191 2.98 12.62 -10.46
CA PHE A 191 3.91 12.56 -9.33
C PHE A 191 5.38 12.63 -9.74
N ARG A 192 5.75 12.02 -10.88
CA ARG A 192 7.10 12.11 -11.43
C ARG A 192 7.45 13.53 -11.86
N ALA A 193 6.48 14.26 -12.42
CA ALA A 193 6.65 15.65 -12.81
C ALA A 193 6.75 16.59 -11.59
N ASP A 194 5.97 16.32 -10.54
CA ASP A 194 6.01 17.06 -9.27
C ASP A 194 5.91 16.10 -8.06
N PRO A 195 7.05 15.68 -7.48
CA PRO A 195 7.08 14.83 -6.28
C PRO A 195 6.53 15.49 -5.01
N HIS A 196 6.26 16.79 -5.03
CA HIS A 196 5.71 17.55 -3.90
C HIS A 196 4.19 17.66 -3.92
N VAL A 197 3.52 17.07 -4.92
CA VAL A 197 2.06 16.96 -4.95
C VAL A 197 1.57 16.31 -3.65
N LYS A 198 0.59 16.95 -3.00
CA LYS A 198 0.10 16.52 -1.68
C LYS A 198 -1.03 15.50 -1.75
N ARG A 199 -1.78 15.49 -2.86
CA ARG A 199 -2.93 14.61 -3.07
C ARG A 199 -3.09 14.28 -4.56
N LEU A 200 -3.30 13.01 -4.89
CA LEU A 200 -3.67 12.54 -6.24
C LEU A 200 -5.07 11.92 -6.28
N ALA A 201 -5.69 11.76 -5.12
CA ALA A 201 -7.08 11.35 -4.98
C ALA A 201 -8.08 12.41 -5.45
N GLN A 202 -9.23 11.95 -5.94
CA GLN A 202 -10.42 12.79 -6.08
C GLN A 202 -10.99 13.12 -4.69
N GLU A 203 -11.51 14.33 -4.52
CA GLU A 203 -12.22 14.74 -3.30
C GLU A 203 -13.41 13.78 -3.02
N ASP A 204 -13.80 13.63 -1.75
CA ASP A 204 -15.03 12.96 -1.27
C ASP A 204 -15.10 11.43 -1.11
N PHE A 205 -14.05 10.64 -1.36
CA PHE A 205 -14.16 9.16 -1.24
C PHE A 205 -14.53 8.68 0.17
N PHE A 206 -14.00 9.33 1.22
CA PHE A 206 -14.33 9.04 2.62
C PHE A 206 -15.27 10.08 3.24
N ARG A 207 -16.07 10.80 2.44
CA ARG A 207 -16.90 11.94 2.89
C ARG A 207 -17.80 11.65 4.09
N PHE A 208 -18.24 10.41 4.25
CA PHE A 208 -19.15 9.99 5.33
C PHE A 208 -18.43 9.54 6.61
N LYS A 209 -17.10 9.53 6.62
CA LYS A 209 -16.32 9.11 7.79
C LYS A 209 -16.17 10.27 8.79
N GLY A 210 -16.21 9.91 10.08
CA GLY A 210 -16.10 10.85 11.18
C GLY A 210 -14.70 11.45 11.35
N GLU A 211 -14.59 12.44 12.22
CA GLU A 211 -13.37 13.25 12.42
C GLU A 211 -12.11 12.43 12.73
N ASN A 212 -12.24 11.38 13.55
CA ASN A 212 -11.09 10.52 13.88
C ASN A 212 -10.54 9.76 12.67
N PHE A 213 -11.41 9.37 11.72
CA PHE A 213 -10.97 8.72 10.50
C PHE A 213 -10.28 9.72 9.57
N LYS A 214 -10.82 10.93 9.42
CA LYS A 214 -10.19 11.99 8.60
C LYS A 214 -8.79 12.31 9.11
N ARG A 215 -8.62 12.39 10.43
CA ARG A 215 -7.31 12.55 11.06
C ARG A 215 -6.36 11.39 10.72
N ALA A 216 -6.86 10.16 10.75
CA ALA A 216 -6.10 8.98 10.38
C ALA A 216 -5.74 8.96 8.89
N GLU A 217 -6.68 9.33 8.01
CA GLU A 217 -6.47 9.47 6.56
C GLU A 217 -5.36 10.49 6.28
N LEU A 218 -5.45 11.71 6.83
CA LEU A 218 -4.42 12.74 6.63
C LEU A 218 -3.05 12.30 7.16
N THR A 219 -3.02 11.56 8.26
CA THR A 219 -1.77 11.07 8.86
C THR A 219 -1.17 9.91 8.06
N PHE A 220 -1.98 8.94 7.63
CA PHE A 220 -1.49 7.67 7.09
C PHE A 220 -1.53 7.57 5.56
N SER A 221 -2.15 8.52 4.84
CA SER A 221 -2.18 8.53 3.37
C SER A 221 -0.90 9.06 2.73
N THR A 222 0.06 9.54 3.53
CA THR A 222 1.38 9.98 3.06
C THR A 222 2.48 9.32 3.88
N LEU A 223 3.62 9.07 3.24
CA LEU A 223 4.78 8.49 3.88
C LEU A 223 5.34 9.40 4.98
N SER A 224 5.36 10.72 4.73
CA SER A 224 5.78 11.71 5.72
C SER A 224 4.89 11.67 6.97
N GLY A 225 3.57 11.67 6.79
CA GLY A 225 2.63 11.65 7.90
C GLY A 225 2.79 10.38 8.75
N LEU A 226 2.92 9.21 8.10
CA LEU A 226 3.14 7.94 8.79
C LEU A 226 4.47 7.95 9.57
N LEU A 227 5.57 8.40 8.95
CA LEU A 227 6.88 8.32 9.58
C LEU A 227 7.02 9.36 10.70
N ALA A 228 6.40 10.53 10.56
CA ALA A 228 6.27 11.51 11.63
C ALA A 228 5.44 10.95 12.80
N TYR A 229 4.31 10.30 12.52
CA TYR A 229 3.50 9.60 13.52
C TYR A 229 4.34 8.55 14.27
N CYS A 230 5.04 7.69 13.53
CA CYS A 230 5.93 6.69 14.11
C CYS A 230 6.99 7.33 15.02
N ALA A 231 7.62 8.41 14.58
CA ALA A 231 8.66 9.09 15.37
C ALA A 231 8.13 9.73 16.65
N ARG A 232 6.85 10.16 16.69
CA ARG A 232 6.18 10.73 17.87
C ARG A 232 5.70 9.69 18.88
N LEU A 233 5.54 8.43 18.47
CA LEU A 233 5.16 7.35 19.39
C LEU A 233 6.15 7.23 20.55
N PRO A 234 5.73 6.73 21.73
CA PRO A 234 6.64 6.50 22.84
C PRO A 234 7.83 5.60 22.46
N LYS A 235 9.02 5.89 22.99
CA LYS A 235 10.21 5.07 22.74
C LYS A 235 10.32 3.85 23.66
N SER A 236 9.63 3.85 24.81
CA SER A 236 9.71 2.76 25.78
C SER A 236 8.73 1.63 25.44
N PRO A 237 9.14 0.35 25.55
CA PRO A 237 8.24 -0.78 25.27
C PRO A 237 6.96 -0.77 26.12
N ALA A 238 7.06 -0.39 27.41
CA ALA A 238 5.90 -0.32 28.29
C ALA A 238 4.89 0.76 27.87
N ALA A 239 5.37 1.93 27.40
CA ALA A 239 4.49 2.98 26.92
C ALA A 239 3.88 2.64 25.55
N LEU A 240 4.62 1.98 24.67
CA LEU A 240 4.08 1.43 23.42
C LEU A 240 3.00 0.38 23.69
N ALA A 241 3.22 -0.56 24.62
CA ALA A 241 2.23 -1.55 25.00
C ALA A 241 0.97 -0.88 25.58
N ARG A 242 1.14 0.12 26.45
CA ARG A 242 0.04 0.93 26.98
C ARG A 242 -0.75 1.60 25.85
N HIS A 243 -0.06 2.22 24.90
CA HIS A 243 -0.69 2.84 23.73
C HIS A 243 -1.51 1.83 22.92
N VAL A 244 -0.94 0.67 22.59
CA VAL A 244 -1.66 -0.38 21.84
C VAL A 244 -2.92 -0.86 22.59
N LEU A 245 -2.84 -1.03 23.91
CA LEU A 245 -3.94 -1.56 24.72
C LEU A 245 -5.07 -0.56 24.95
N PHE A 246 -4.76 0.73 25.11
CA PHE A 246 -5.72 1.73 25.59
C PHE A 246 -6.13 2.76 24.54
N SER A 247 -5.32 3.03 23.52
CA SER A 247 -5.69 3.95 22.44
C SER A 247 -6.69 3.27 21.52
N ARG A 248 -7.91 3.81 21.40
CA ARG A 248 -8.99 3.27 20.55
C ARG A 248 -9.16 4.04 19.24
N VAL A 249 -8.67 5.27 19.21
CA VAL A 249 -8.66 6.17 18.05
C VAL A 249 -7.27 6.78 17.94
N ILE A 250 -6.95 7.35 16.78
CA ILE A 250 -5.70 8.08 16.58
C ILE A 250 -5.62 9.27 17.57
N PRO A 251 -4.61 9.32 18.45
CA PRO A 251 -4.46 10.44 19.38
C PRO A 251 -4.14 11.74 18.62
N PRO A 252 -4.87 12.84 18.86
CA PRO A 252 -4.66 14.12 18.16
C PRO A 252 -3.22 14.62 18.22
N GLU A 253 -2.54 14.44 19.35
CA GLU A 253 -1.17 14.87 19.59
C GLU A 253 -0.11 14.10 18.79
N LEU A 254 -0.47 12.92 18.27
CA LEU A 254 0.42 12.09 17.44
C LEU A 254 0.16 12.30 15.95
N ALA A 255 -1.06 12.69 15.58
CA ALA A 255 -1.48 12.91 14.20
C ALA A 255 -0.74 14.06 13.51
N ASP A 256 -0.83 14.11 12.19
CA ASP A 256 -0.33 15.26 11.43
C ASP A 256 -1.06 16.55 11.87
N PRO A 257 -0.35 17.63 12.24
CA PRO A 257 -0.96 18.91 12.63
C PRO A 257 -1.67 19.64 11.50
N GLY A 258 -1.64 19.14 10.26
CA GLY A 258 -2.46 19.64 9.14
C GLY A 258 -3.98 19.41 9.27
N VAL A 259 -4.49 19.25 10.51
CA VAL A 259 -5.91 19.20 10.88
C VAL A 259 -6.37 20.57 11.36
#